data_AF-A0A5Q4ZYZ5-F1
#
_entry.id   AF-A0A5Q4ZYZ5-F1
#
_cell.length_a   1.000
_cell.length_b   1.000
_cell.length_c   1.000
_cell.angle_alpha   90.00
_cell.angle_beta   90.00
_cell.angle_gamma   90.00
#
_symmetry.space_group_name_H-M   'P 1'
#
loop_
_entity.id
_entity.type
_entity.pdbx_description
1 polymer ?
#
loop_
_entity_poly.entity_id
_entity_poly.type
_entity_poly.pdbx_seq_one_letter_code
_entity_poly.pdbx_strand_id
1 'polypeptide(L)'
;MIFGVGKRMNGLADDFLFGVGFSINGDTSKIYPEMVARFQRNEGGYYDHPLLTDALKYHETTAKFHGELIKCLNENVNEGALPSNITNITSQYMRSEEEGKGASLPQFSVGKFPYFHDNLYDGTVLSVHGIWSMKVYVDNLEYKGNQVRGKFCYKIQDHFGLDVKDIDHDPFRLDDDPNNDGKPYELLEGFRSWYLLQHFEGYGYKPFITKIDFEL
;
A
#
# COMPACT_ATOMS: atom_id res chain seq x y z
N MET A 1 9.26 21.95 -21.56
CA MET A 1 8.05 21.18 -21.23
C MET A 1 8.27 20.28 -20.01
N ILE A 2 9.34 19.48 -19.96
CA ILE A 2 9.68 18.53 -18.88
C ILE A 2 9.81 19.16 -17.48
N PHE A 3 10.46 20.33 -17.35
CA PHE A 3 10.64 21.03 -16.06
C PHE A 3 9.33 21.40 -15.34
N GLY A 4 8.22 21.59 -16.08
CA GLY A 4 6.93 21.89 -15.48
C GLY A 4 6.20 20.66 -14.92
N VAL A 5 6.51 19.47 -15.44
CA VAL A 5 5.74 18.25 -15.15
C VAL A 5 6.05 17.71 -13.76
N GLY A 6 7.33 17.65 -13.38
CA GLY A 6 7.70 17.23 -12.03
C GLY A 6 7.42 18.28 -10.96
N LYS A 7 7.29 19.56 -11.32
CA LYS A 7 6.76 20.59 -10.41
C LYS A 7 5.29 20.31 -10.06
N ARG A 8 4.48 19.85 -11.03
CA ARG A 8 3.08 19.47 -10.80
C ARG A 8 2.94 18.21 -9.97
N MET A 9 3.82 17.21 -10.16
CA MET A 9 3.83 16.03 -9.28
C MET A 9 4.18 16.40 -7.84
N ASN A 10 5.22 17.22 -7.62
CA ASN A 10 5.51 17.73 -6.27
C ASN A 10 4.35 18.57 -5.70
N GLY A 11 3.63 19.29 -6.57
CA GLY A 11 2.42 20.02 -6.21
C GLY A 11 1.33 19.15 -5.59
N LEU A 12 1.30 17.83 -5.85
CA LEU A 12 0.34 16.93 -5.20
C LEU A 12 0.46 16.92 -3.68
N ALA A 13 1.66 17.14 -3.13
CA ALA A 13 1.85 17.23 -1.68
C ALA A 13 0.96 18.32 -1.05
N ASP A 14 0.78 19.43 -1.79
CA ASP A 14 0.05 20.62 -1.37
C ASP A 14 -1.30 20.77 -2.09
N ASP A 15 -1.64 19.89 -3.06
CA ASP A 15 -2.87 20.02 -3.87
C ASP A 15 -4.11 19.76 -3.01
N PHE A 16 -5.05 20.68 -3.11
CA PHE A 16 -6.28 20.66 -2.34
C PHE A 16 -7.39 19.95 -3.12
N LEU A 17 -7.34 18.61 -3.20
CA LEU A 17 -8.55 17.86 -3.55
C LEU A 17 -9.41 17.78 -2.28
N PHE A 18 -10.61 18.36 -2.32
CA PHE A 18 -11.54 18.41 -1.18
C PHE A 18 -11.11 19.28 0.03
N GLY A 19 -10.16 20.20 -0.17
CA GLY A 19 -9.78 21.18 0.84
C GLY A 19 -8.64 20.74 1.77
N VAL A 20 -7.95 19.64 1.47
CA VAL A 20 -6.74 19.23 2.21
C VAL A 20 -5.65 18.67 1.28
N GLY A 21 -4.37 18.89 1.65
CA GLY A 21 -3.19 18.42 0.91
C GLY A 21 -2.77 16.99 1.29
N PHE A 22 -2.11 16.30 0.36
CA PHE A 22 -1.81 14.86 0.47
C PHE A 22 -0.54 14.52 1.28
N SER A 23 0.32 15.49 1.60
CA SER A 23 1.61 15.21 2.25
C SER A 23 2.11 16.41 3.05
N ILE A 24 1.25 16.91 3.93
CA ILE A 24 1.41 18.21 4.60
C ILE A 24 1.95 18.12 6.04
N ASN A 25 1.91 16.94 6.69
CA ASN A 25 2.32 16.78 8.09
C ASN A 25 2.77 15.35 8.40
N GLY A 26 3.43 15.08 9.51
CA GLY A 26 3.82 13.74 9.93
C GLY A 26 5.19 13.30 9.42
N ASP A 27 5.73 12.25 10.03
CA ASP A 27 7.12 11.82 9.81
C ASP A 27 7.37 11.36 8.36
N THR A 28 6.35 10.83 7.69
CA THR A 28 6.41 10.33 6.31
C THR A 28 6.20 11.41 5.24
N SER A 29 5.84 12.64 5.61
CA SER A 29 5.47 13.72 4.66
C SER A 29 6.56 14.12 3.67
N LYS A 30 7.83 13.79 3.95
CA LYS A 30 8.97 14.08 3.06
C LYS A 30 9.29 12.97 2.08
N ILE A 31 8.68 11.80 2.24
CA ILE A 31 8.98 10.61 1.44
C ILE A 31 8.42 10.76 0.03
N TYR A 32 7.18 11.23 -0.11
CA TYR A 32 6.59 11.44 -1.43
C TYR A 32 7.43 12.41 -2.30
N PRO A 33 7.82 13.63 -1.84
CA PRO A 33 8.72 14.49 -2.59
C PRO A 33 10.06 13.84 -2.98
N GLU A 34 10.63 13.01 -2.10
CA GLU A 34 11.86 12.26 -2.38
C GLU A 34 11.65 11.21 -3.49
N MET A 35 10.54 10.48 -3.44
CA MET A 35 10.12 9.50 -4.43
C MET A 35 9.85 10.16 -5.79
N VAL A 36 9.20 11.33 -5.82
CA VAL A 36 9.03 12.14 -7.02
C VAL A 36 10.38 12.58 -7.57
N ALA A 37 11.31 13.07 -6.73
CA ALA A 37 12.64 13.47 -7.18
C ALA A 37 13.41 12.29 -7.79
N ARG A 38 13.28 11.08 -7.22
CA ARG A 38 13.83 9.85 -7.80
C ARG A 38 13.21 9.50 -9.15
N PHE A 39 11.88 9.53 -9.23
CA PHE A 39 11.15 9.33 -10.47
C PHE A 39 11.60 10.33 -11.54
N GLN A 40 11.79 11.60 -11.18
CA GLN A 40 12.27 12.65 -12.08
C GLN A 40 13.67 12.39 -12.64
N ARG A 41 14.55 11.71 -11.89
CA ARG A 41 15.87 11.28 -12.34
C ARG A 41 15.83 10.03 -13.22
N ASN A 42 14.64 9.44 -13.42
CA ASN A 42 14.40 8.26 -14.26
C ASN A 42 15.23 7.03 -13.85
N GLU A 43 15.45 6.87 -12.54
CA GLU A 43 16.33 5.84 -11.98
C GLU A 43 15.70 4.44 -11.98
N GLY A 44 14.36 4.35 -11.85
CA GLY A 44 13.68 3.07 -11.67
C GLY A 44 14.19 2.29 -10.43
N GLY A 45 14.14 0.96 -10.51
CA GLY A 45 14.78 0.07 -9.53
C GLY A 45 14.00 -0.10 -8.22
N TYR A 46 14.72 -0.22 -7.10
CA TYR A 46 14.15 -0.40 -5.77
C TYR A 46 14.32 0.85 -4.91
N TYR A 47 13.27 1.21 -4.18
CA TYR A 47 13.25 2.24 -3.15
C TYR A 47 12.83 1.61 -1.81
N ASP A 48 13.51 1.94 -0.73
CA ASP A 48 13.15 1.55 0.63
C ASP A 48 13.42 2.74 1.55
N HIS A 49 12.61 2.86 2.60
CA HIS A 49 12.77 3.91 3.60
C HIS A 49 12.29 3.41 4.97
N PRO A 50 13.05 3.63 6.07
CA PRO A 50 12.68 3.15 7.39
C PRO A 50 11.34 3.71 7.88
N LEU A 51 11.04 4.97 7.59
CA LEU A 51 9.75 5.56 7.98
C LEU A 51 8.55 4.93 7.25
N LEU A 52 8.68 4.48 6.00
CA LEU A 52 7.63 3.70 5.34
C LEU A 52 7.49 2.32 5.97
N THR A 53 8.61 1.74 6.38
CA THR A 53 8.63 0.45 7.07
C THR A 53 7.89 0.53 8.39
N ASP A 54 8.18 1.53 9.22
CA ASP A 54 7.50 1.74 10.49
C ASP A 54 6.01 2.10 10.27
N ALA A 55 5.71 2.98 9.31
CA ALA A 55 4.34 3.37 9.00
C ALA A 55 3.47 2.14 8.66
N LEU A 56 3.95 1.25 7.79
CA LEU A 56 3.20 0.05 7.41
C LEU A 56 3.20 -1.01 8.53
N LYS A 57 4.32 -1.21 9.23
CA LYS A 57 4.46 -2.19 10.32
C LYS A 57 3.47 -1.93 11.45
N TYR A 58 3.32 -0.67 11.84
CA TYR A 58 2.45 -0.27 12.96
C TYR A 58 1.04 0.13 12.51
N HIS A 59 0.71 -0.04 11.23
CA HIS A 59 -0.61 0.29 10.71
C HIS A 59 -1.68 -0.70 11.17
N GLU A 60 -2.91 -0.21 11.38
CA GLU A 60 -4.04 -1.02 11.82
C GLU A 60 -4.39 -2.15 10.83
N THR A 61 -4.21 -1.92 9.52
CA THR A 61 -4.46 -2.93 8.49
C THR A 61 -3.43 -4.06 8.55
N THR A 62 -2.19 -3.78 8.91
CA THR A 62 -1.16 -4.79 9.20
C THR A 62 -1.48 -5.57 10.47
N ALA A 63 -1.92 -4.90 11.53
CA ALA A 63 -2.35 -5.57 12.76
C ALA A 63 -3.53 -6.53 12.50
N LYS A 64 -4.52 -6.09 11.71
CA LYS A 64 -5.65 -6.93 11.28
C LYS A 64 -5.18 -8.13 10.45
N PHE A 65 -4.34 -7.91 9.44
CA PHE A 65 -3.81 -8.99 8.60
C PHE A 65 -3.04 -10.03 9.44
N HIS A 66 -2.13 -9.56 10.31
CA HIS A 66 -1.35 -10.44 11.18
C HIS A 66 -2.26 -11.21 12.14
N GLY A 67 -3.26 -10.55 12.73
CA GLY A 67 -4.23 -11.19 13.62
C GLY A 67 -5.00 -12.35 12.97
N GLU A 68 -5.50 -12.14 11.75
CA GLU A 68 -6.22 -13.19 10.99
C GLU A 68 -5.29 -14.32 10.54
N LEU A 69 -4.04 -14.02 10.19
CA LEU A 69 -3.04 -15.05 9.91
C LEU A 69 -2.77 -15.92 11.15
N ILE A 70 -2.55 -15.32 12.31
CA ILE A 70 -2.31 -16.04 13.57
C ILE A 70 -3.53 -16.86 13.97
N LYS A 71 -4.74 -16.32 13.82
CA LYS A 71 -5.99 -17.04 14.07
C LYS A 71 -6.12 -18.28 13.19
N CYS A 72 -5.90 -18.14 11.88
CA CYS A 72 -5.91 -19.26 10.95
C CYS A 72 -4.89 -20.35 11.35
N LEU A 73 -3.66 -19.93 11.69
CA LEU A 73 -2.63 -20.86 12.14
C LEU A 73 -3.06 -21.60 13.41
N ASN A 74 -3.58 -20.89 14.41
CA ASN A 74 -4.02 -21.47 15.68
C ASN A 74 -5.15 -22.49 15.50
N GLU A 75 -6.14 -22.18 14.65
CA GLU A 75 -7.26 -23.07 14.35
C GLU A 75 -6.82 -24.36 13.62
N ASN A 76 -5.67 -24.34 12.96
CA ASN A 76 -5.12 -25.47 12.20
C ASN A 76 -4.00 -26.23 12.93
N VAL A 77 -3.67 -25.86 14.18
CA VAL A 77 -2.76 -26.68 15.00
C VAL A 77 -3.49 -27.96 15.39
N ASN A 78 -2.91 -29.10 15.03
CA ASN A 78 -3.37 -30.42 15.45
C ASN A 78 -2.20 -31.22 16.02
N GLU A 79 -2.39 -31.83 17.19
CA GLU A 79 -1.36 -32.63 17.88
C GLU A 79 0.02 -31.95 17.99
N GLY A 80 0.04 -30.61 18.13
CA GLY A 80 1.28 -29.83 18.28
C GLY A 80 2.02 -29.58 16.97
N ALA A 81 1.37 -29.73 15.82
CA ALA A 81 1.94 -29.43 14.51
C ALA A 81 0.91 -28.73 13.60
N LEU A 82 1.43 -28.00 12.61
CA LEU A 82 0.64 -27.51 11.48
C LEU A 82 0.65 -28.57 10.36
N PRO A 83 -0.42 -28.66 9.57
CA PRO A 83 -0.45 -29.56 8.42
C PRO A 83 0.56 -29.12 7.35
N SER A 84 1.07 -30.07 6.56
CA SER A 84 2.10 -29.80 5.54
C SER A 84 1.66 -28.84 4.43
N ASN A 85 0.35 -28.70 4.23
CA ASN A 85 -0.27 -27.79 3.26
C ASN A 85 -0.70 -26.45 3.88
N ILE A 86 -0.20 -26.10 5.08
CA ILE A 86 -0.61 -24.89 5.81
C ILE A 86 -0.51 -23.61 4.98
N THR A 87 0.50 -23.47 4.12
CA THR A 87 0.62 -22.29 3.22
C THR A 87 -0.56 -22.15 2.27
N ASN A 88 -1.14 -23.25 1.78
CA ASN A 88 -2.34 -23.19 0.94
C ASN A 88 -3.57 -22.85 1.77
N ILE A 89 -3.70 -23.44 2.97
CA ILE A 89 -4.81 -23.17 3.89
C ILE A 89 -4.83 -21.68 4.27
N THR A 90 -3.70 -21.12 4.71
CA THR A 90 -3.62 -19.69 5.05
C THR A 90 -3.87 -18.81 3.83
N SER A 91 -3.33 -19.14 2.66
CA SER A 91 -3.57 -18.36 1.43
C SER A 91 -5.05 -18.34 1.02
N GLN A 92 -5.76 -19.45 1.17
CA GLN A 92 -7.20 -19.53 0.93
C GLN A 92 -8.01 -18.79 1.99
N TYR A 93 -7.64 -18.96 3.27
CA TYR A 93 -8.27 -18.27 4.39
C TYR A 93 -8.15 -16.75 4.26
N MET A 94 -6.97 -16.23 3.95
CA MET A 94 -6.74 -14.78 3.83
C MET A 94 -7.54 -14.15 2.68
N ARG A 95 -7.86 -14.93 1.64
CA ARG A 95 -8.68 -14.50 0.48
C ARG A 95 -10.19 -14.73 0.67
N SER A 96 -10.60 -15.29 1.81
CA SER A 96 -12.00 -15.56 2.08
C SER A 96 -12.80 -14.27 2.16
N GLU A 97 -13.98 -14.27 1.53
CA GLU A 97 -14.98 -13.20 1.67
C GLU A 97 -16.03 -13.54 2.75
N GLU A 98 -15.94 -14.72 3.37
CA GLU A 98 -16.80 -15.12 4.48
C GLU A 98 -16.62 -14.17 5.68
N GLU A 99 -17.74 -13.72 6.23
CA GLU A 99 -17.74 -12.81 7.38
C GLU A 99 -16.92 -13.39 8.55
N GLY A 100 -15.99 -12.59 9.07
CA GLY A 100 -15.12 -13.00 10.17
C GLY A 100 -13.99 -13.95 9.78
N LYS A 101 -13.67 -14.11 8.49
CA LYS A 101 -12.47 -14.82 8.03
C LYS A 101 -11.65 -13.99 7.05
N GLY A 102 -10.34 -14.13 7.17
CA GLY A 102 -9.39 -13.54 6.23
C GLY A 102 -9.18 -12.05 6.44
N ALA A 103 -8.24 -11.51 5.67
CA ALA A 103 -7.96 -10.09 5.65
C ALA A 103 -7.32 -9.71 4.32
N SER A 104 -7.78 -8.59 3.76
CA SER A 104 -7.11 -7.93 2.65
C SER A 104 -5.67 -7.60 3.02
N LEU A 105 -4.84 -7.49 1.98
CA LEU A 105 -3.48 -6.99 2.12
C LEU A 105 -3.49 -5.61 2.81
N PRO A 106 -2.50 -5.30 3.67
CA PRO A 106 -2.36 -3.98 4.26
C PRO A 106 -2.37 -2.88 3.21
N GLN A 107 -3.07 -1.80 3.52
CA GLN A 107 -3.16 -0.62 2.67
C GLN A 107 -3.28 0.64 3.54
N PHE A 108 -2.87 1.76 2.96
CA PHE A 108 -3.12 3.10 3.48
C PHE A 108 -4.40 3.62 2.83
N SER A 109 -5.22 4.36 3.58
CA SER A 109 -6.54 4.78 3.10
C SER A 109 -6.62 6.30 3.01
N VAL A 110 -7.32 6.83 2.02
CA VAL A 110 -7.69 8.25 1.99
C VAL A 110 -8.87 8.54 2.93
N GLY A 111 -9.62 7.51 3.34
CA GLY A 111 -10.91 7.66 4.00
C GLY A 111 -12.04 8.03 3.03
N LYS A 112 -13.26 8.16 3.57
CA LYS A 112 -14.48 8.50 2.81
C LYS A 112 -14.94 9.90 3.18
N PHE A 113 -15.20 10.75 2.18
CA PHE A 113 -15.71 12.10 2.42
C PHE A 113 -16.97 12.09 3.33
N PRO A 114 -17.08 12.97 4.34
CA PRO A 114 -16.18 14.07 4.69
C PRO A 114 -15.05 13.69 5.68
N TYR A 115 -14.91 12.42 6.04
CA TYR A 115 -13.93 11.93 7.01
C TYR A 115 -12.70 11.34 6.31
N PHE A 116 -11.65 12.14 6.21
CA PHE A 116 -10.37 11.67 5.71
C PHE A 116 -9.57 10.94 6.78
N HIS A 117 -8.80 9.94 6.36
CA HIS A 117 -7.88 9.21 7.22
C HIS A 117 -6.55 9.95 7.33
N ASP A 118 -5.81 9.77 8.42
CA ASP A 118 -4.53 10.46 8.66
C ASP A 118 -3.48 10.18 7.57
N ASN A 119 -3.56 9.00 6.93
CA ASN A 119 -2.69 8.65 5.80
C ASN A 119 -2.81 9.58 4.59
N LEU A 120 -3.93 10.29 4.47
CA LEU A 120 -4.08 11.32 3.44
C LEU A 120 -3.12 12.48 3.70
N TYR A 121 -2.84 12.82 4.96
CA TYR A 121 -2.05 14.03 5.27
C TYR A 121 -0.57 13.72 5.45
N ASP A 122 -0.23 12.48 5.77
CA ASP A 122 1.13 12.04 6.05
C ASP A 122 1.93 11.61 4.81
N GLY A 123 1.33 11.67 3.62
CA GLY A 123 1.99 11.31 2.36
C GLY A 123 2.11 9.82 2.13
N THR A 124 1.68 8.96 3.07
CA THR A 124 1.76 7.51 2.89
C THR A 124 0.90 7.07 1.71
N VAL A 125 -0.32 7.60 1.56
CA VAL A 125 -1.23 7.20 0.47
C VAL A 125 -0.70 7.52 -0.94
N LEU A 126 0.15 8.55 -1.07
CA LEU A 126 0.82 8.85 -2.35
C LEU A 126 2.10 8.03 -2.56
N SER A 127 2.75 7.61 -1.47
CA SER A 127 4.00 6.87 -1.50
C SER A 127 3.77 5.37 -1.72
N VAL A 128 2.75 4.84 -1.05
CA VAL A 128 2.27 3.45 -1.09
C VAL A 128 0.76 3.54 -0.85
N HIS A 129 -0.07 3.32 -1.86
CA HIS A 129 -1.53 3.35 -1.65
C HIS A 129 -2.01 1.97 -1.15
N GLY A 130 -1.82 0.96 -2.00
CA GLY A 130 -2.00 -0.45 -1.67
C GLY A 130 -0.67 -1.20 -1.73
N ILE A 131 -0.66 -2.48 -1.40
CA ILE A 131 0.52 -3.33 -1.63
C ILE A 131 0.24 -4.31 -2.76
N TRP A 132 1.18 -4.36 -3.71
CA TRP A 132 1.09 -5.27 -4.85
C TRP A 132 1.41 -6.73 -4.47
N SER A 133 2.38 -6.92 -3.57
CA SER A 133 2.82 -8.25 -3.17
C SER A 133 3.29 -8.30 -1.73
N MET A 134 2.97 -9.40 -1.05
CA MET A 134 3.47 -9.70 0.28
C MET A 134 3.86 -11.17 0.38
N LYS A 135 5.05 -11.41 0.90
CA LYS A 135 5.52 -12.74 1.32
C LYS A 135 5.70 -12.74 2.83
N VAL A 136 5.07 -13.71 3.49
CA VAL A 136 5.27 -13.98 4.91
C VAL A 136 5.99 -15.31 5.05
N TYR A 137 7.01 -15.36 5.89
CA TYR A 137 7.69 -16.59 6.30
C TYR A 137 8.01 -16.51 7.79
N VAL A 138 8.23 -17.67 8.40
CA VAL A 138 8.46 -17.76 9.85
C VAL A 138 9.82 -18.40 10.08
N ASP A 139 10.68 -17.71 10.83
CA ASP A 139 12.04 -18.19 11.12
C ASP A 139 12.06 -19.28 12.20
N ASN A 140 11.15 -19.19 13.18
CA ASN A 140 10.96 -20.17 14.24
C ASN A 140 9.48 -20.31 14.59
N LEU A 141 9.01 -21.54 14.79
CA LEU A 141 7.63 -21.82 15.21
C LEU A 141 7.65 -22.59 16.51
N GLU A 142 6.92 -22.08 17.48
CA GLU A 142 6.67 -22.69 18.78
C GLU A 142 5.18 -22.91 18.97
N TYR A 143 4.85 -24.00 19.65
CA TYR A 143 3.47 -24.39 19.92
C TYR A 143 3.22 -24.45 21.42
N LYS A 144 2.15 -23.79 21.88
CA LYS A 144 1.63 -23.90 23.24
C LYS A 144 0.15 -24.28 23.18
N GLY A 145 -0.11 -25.59 23.22
CA GLY A 145 -1.42 -26.12 22.84
C GLY A 145 -1.70 -25.76 21.38
N ASN A 146 -2.81 -25.08 21.12
CA ASN A 146 -3.17 -24.62 19.78
C ASN A 146 -2.61 -23.23 19.46
N GLN A 147 -1.83 -22.61 20.35
CA GLN A 147 -1.24 -21.30 20.09
C GLN A 147 0.08 -21.44 19.35
N VAL A 148 0.16 -20.83 18.17
CA VAL A 148 1.37 -20.61 17.41
C VAL A 148 2.06 -19.34 17.90
N ARG A 149 3.37 -19.43 18.08
CA ARG A 149 4.25 -18.30 18.36
C ARG A 149 5.46 -18.42 17.46
N GLY A 150 6.05 -17.30 17.10
CA GLY A 150 7.19 -17.28 16.21
C GLY A 150 7.52 -15.89 15.77
N LYS A 151 8.65 -15.78 15.10
CA LYS A 151 9.08 -14.57 14.44
C LYS A 151 8.58 -14.56 12.99
N PHE A 152 7.62 -13.70 12.70
CA PHE A 152 7.02 -13.56 11.37
C PHE A 152 7.74 -12.48 10.58
N CYS A 153 8.34 -12.88 9.47
CA CYS A 153 9.10 -12.00 8.59
C CYS A 153 8.26 -11.65 7.36
N TYR A 154 8.07 -10.36 7.15
CA TYR A 154 7.28 -9.78 6.07
C TYR A 154 8.21 -9.18 5.02
N LYS A 155 7.96 -9.52 3.75
CA LYS A 155 8.57 -8.87 2.58
C LYS A 155 7.48 -8.33 1.69
N ILE A 156 7.39 -7.02 1.58
CA ILE A 156 6.30 -6.32 0.92
C ILE A 156 6.85 -5.50 -0.26
N GLN A 157 6.08 -5.47 -1.34
CA GLN A 157 6.37 -4.67 -2.53
C GLN A 157 5.14 -3.94 -3.01
N ASP A 158 5.35 -2.71 -3.46
CA ASP A 158 4.39 -1.91 -4.20
C ASP A 158 5.05 -1.18 -5.37
N HIS A 159 4.26 -0.72 -6.34
CA HIS A 159 4.73 0.03 -7.49
C HIS A 159 4.51 1.53 -7.28
N PHE A 160 5.59 2.32 -7.31
CA PHE A 160 5.47 3.77 -7.44
C PHE A 160 5.23 4.15 -8.90
N GLY A 161 3.97 4.09 -9.32
CA GLY A 161 3.49 4.51 -10.61
C GLY A 161 1.99 4.42 -10.71
N LEU A 162 1.43 5.02 -11.76
CA LEU A 162 0.00 5.05 -12.01
C LEU A 162 -0.36 4.08 -13.13
N ASP A 163 -1.49 3.41 -12.99
CA ASP A 163 -2.17 2.69 -14.06
C ASP A 163 -3.40 3.46 -14.56
N VAL A 164 -4.13 2.87 -15.51
CA VAL A 164 -5.31 3.52 -16.12
C VAL A 164 -6.40 3.79 -15.07
N LYS A 165 -6.56 2.89 -14.09
CA LYS A 165 -7.60 3.02 -13.07
C LYS A 165 -7.34 4.20 -12.14
N ASP A 166 -6.07 4.57 -11.95
CA ASP A 166 -5.68 5.74 -11.15
C ASP A 166 -6.00 7.10 -11.81
N ILE A 167 -6.46 7.11 -13.08
CA ILE A 167 -6.79 8.33 -13.83
C ILE A 167 -8.08 8.23 -14.66
N ASP A 168 -8.87 7.18 -14.48
CA ASP A 168 -10.12 6.94 -15.23
C ASP A 168 -11.24 6.58 -14.26
N HIS A 169 -11.58 7.54 -13.40
CA HIS A 169 -12.65 7.38 -12.42
C HIS A 169 -14.00 7.74 -13.05
N ASP A 170 -14.97 6.85 -12.89
CA ASP A 170 -16.37 7.20 -13.19
C ASP A 170 -16.96 7.99 -12.01
N PRO A 171 -17.24 9.30 -12.17
CA PRO A 171 -17.77 10.13 -11.08
C PRO A 171 -19.21 9.75 -10.69
N PHE A 172 -19.87 8.89 -11.47
CA PHE A 172 -21.21 8.38 -11.22
C PHE A 172 -21.22 6.90 -10.83
N ARG A 173 -20.06 6.27 -10.65
CA ARG A 173 -19.97 4.91 -10.14
C ARG A 173 -20.42 4.89 -8.67
N LEU A 174 -21.44 4.09 -8.39
CA LEU A 174 -22.04 3.91 -7.07
C LEU A 174 -21.70 2.52 -6.48
N ASP A 175 -20.79 1.77 -7.09
CA ASP A 175 -20.39 0.45 -6.58
C ASP A 175 -19.39 0.57 -5.44
N ASP A 176 -19.47 -0.36 -4.49
CA ASP A 176 -18.59 -0.42 -3.32
C ASP A 176 -17.19 -0.96 -3.68
N ASP A 177 -16.67 -0.67 -4.88
CA ASP A 177 -15.35 -1.16 -5.31
C ASP A 177 -14.27 -0.58 -4.39
N PRO A 178 -13.60 -1.42 -3.56
CA PRO A 178 -12.60 -0.92 -2.62
C PRO A 178 -11.38 -0.33 -3.30
N ASN A 179 -11.21 -0.53 -4.62
CA ASN A 179 -10.12 0.05 -5.42
C ASN A 179 -10.53 1.33 -6.15
N ASN A 180 -11.80 1.73 -6.08
CA ASN A 180 -12.28 2.98 -6.63
C ASN A 180 -12.93 3.78 -5.50
N ASP A 181 -12.19 4.72 -4.94
CA ASP A 181 -12.72 5.58 -3.89
C ASP A 181 -13.65 6.69 -4.41
N GLY A 182 -13.99 6.63 -5.71
CA GLY A 182 -14.89 7.54 -6.43
C GLY A 182 -14.31 8.94 -6.63
N LYS A 183 -13.03 9.15 -6.33
CA LYS A 183 -12.41 10.47 -6.39
C LYS A 183 -11.79 10.67 -7.77
N PRO A 184 -12.18 11.73 -8.51
CA PRO A 184 -11.71 11.98 -9.87
C PRO A 184 -10.28 12.57 -9.86
N TYR A 185 -9.28 11.73 -9.55
CA TYR A 185 -7.87 12.14 -9.45
C TYR A 185 -7.32 12.74 -10.74
N GLU A 186 -7.91 12.41 -11.89
CA GLU A 186 -7.58 12.98 -13.19
C GLU A 186 -7.86 14.50 -13.29
N LEU A 187 -8.66 15.08 -12.38
CA LEU A 187 -8.83 16.53 -12.30
C LEU A 187 -7.56 17.22 -11.77
N LEU A 188 -6.76 16.52 -10.98
CA LEU A 188 -5.49 17.04 -10.47
C LEU A 188 -4.43 17.04 -11.56
N GLU A 189 -3.72 18.16 -11.69
CA GLU A 189 -2.67 18.30 -12.71
C GLU A 189 -1.46 17.41 -12.42
N GLY A 190 -1.21 17.08 -11.16
CA GLY A 190 -0.14 16.20 -10.74
C GLY A 190 -0.33 14.74 -11.16
N PHE A 191 -1.53 14.17 -10.99
CA PHE A 191 -1.85 12.80 -11.42
C PHE A 191 -1.76 12.64 -12.94
N ARG A 192 -2.34 13.59 -13.69
CA ARG A 192 -2.20 13.63 -15.17
C ARG A 192 -0.74 13.71 -15.60
N SER A 193 0.04 14.55 -14.91
CA SER A 193 1.47 14.72 -15.17
C SER A 193 2.25 13.43 -14.92
N TRP A 194 1.99 12.78 -13.79
CA TRP A 194 2.60 11.52 -13.40
C TRP A 194 2.31 10.43 -14.43
N TYR A 195 1.04 10.22 -14.78
CA TYR A 195 0.62 9.21 -15.74
C TYR A 195 1.25 9.44 -17.12
N LEU A 196 1.21 10.67 -17.64
CA LEU A 196 1.80 10.98 -18.94
C LEU A 196 3.30 10.71 -18.99
N LEU A 197 4.05 11.01 -17.92
CA LEU A 197 5.49 10.75 -17.89
C LEU A 197 5.83 9.26 -18.05
N GLN A 198 4.98 8.38 -17.51
CA GLN A 198 5.20 6.93 -17.53
C GLN A 198 4.76 6.28 -18.83
N HIS A 199 3.62 6.72 -19.37
CA HIS A 199 2.94 6.00 -20.46
C HIS A 199 3.10 6.61 -21.84
N PHE A 200 3.51 7.88 -21.94
CA PHE A 200 3.75 8.48 -23.25
C PHE A 200 5.12 8.04 -23.80
N GLU A 201 5.12 7.46 -25.00
CA GLU A 201 6.31 6.87 -25.66
C GLU A 201 7.49 7.85 -25.73
N GLY A 202 7.23 9.15 -25.85
CA GLY A 202 8.27 10.19 -25.90
C GLY A 202 8.92 10.57 -24.57
N TYR A 203 8.37 10.16 -23.42
CA TYR A 203 8.92 10.51 -22.09
C TYR A 203 9.67 9.33 -21.45
N GLY A 204 9.06 8.14 -21.40
CA GLY A 204 9.73 6.91 -20.93
C GLY A 204 10.27 6.97 -19.51
N TYR A 205 9.58 7.65 -18.59
CA TYR A 205 9.98 7.66 -17.18
C TYR A 205 9.65 6.32 -16.53
N LYS A 206 10.60 5.78 -15.77
CA LYS A 206 10.53 4.45 -15.17
C LYS A 206 9.88 4.53 -13.79
N PRO A 207 8.73 3.86 -13.59
CA PRO A 207 8.27 3.50 -12.26
C PRO A 207 9.36 2.70 -11.52
N PHE A 208 9.25 2.65 -10.20
CA PHE A 208 10.13 1.85 -9.36
C PHE A 208 9.34 1.09 -8.31
N ILE A 209 9.98 0.10 -7.70
CA ILE A 209 9.37 -0.76 -6.69
C ILE A 209 9.73 -0.25 -5.31
N THR A 210 8.71 0.06 -4.51
CA THR A 210 8.88 0.30 -3.08
C THR A 210 8.99 -1.05 -2.37
N LYS A 211 9.99 -1.20 -1.51
CA LYS A 211 10.20 -2.39 -0.66
C LYS A 211 10.01 -2.02 0.79
N ILE A 212 9.25 -2.84 1.49
CA ILE A 212 9.00 -2.71 2.93
C ILE A 212 9.18 -4.08 3.57
N ASP A 213 10.21 -4.21 4.41
CA ASP A 213 10.55 -5.45 5.08
C ASP A 213 10.53 -5.24 6.60
N PHE A 214 9.77 -6.05 7.35
CA PHE A 214 9.70 -5.97 8.81
C PHE A 214 9.40 -7.31 9.47
N GLU A 215 9.51 -7.34 10.79
CA GLU A 215 9.31 -8.50 11.64
C GLU A 215 8.23 -8.21 12.69
N LEU A 216 7.34 -9.18 12.92
CA LEU A 216 6.32 -9.20 13.98
C LEU A 216 6.45 -10.46 14.85
#